data_AF-A0A4D4L4F3-F1
#
_entry.id   AF-A0A4D4L4F3-F1
#
_cell.length_a   1.000
_cell.length_b   1.000
_cell.length_c   1.000
_cell.angle_alpha   90.00
_cell.angle_beta   90.00
_cell.angle_gamma   90.00
#
_symmetry.space_group_name_H-M   'P 1'
#
loop_
_entity.id
_entity.type
_entity.pdbx_description
1 polymer ?
#
loop_
_entity_poly.entity_id
_entity_poly.type
_entity_poly.pdbx_seq_one_letter_code
_entity_poly.pdbx_strand_id
1 'polypeptide(L)'
;MVVDEELKMMCTVGDMGGTVIGPRLKEMAHLAHTEYELRGRSSLDVREVLRETMFAATVTGSPVQNACRVIERYEPGGRGYYAGALALIGRDGGGAQTLDSPILIRTADIDAGGSLKVAVGATLVRHSDPRGEVAETHAKAAGVLTALGVRPAPVRPEADGPRPRLTDDPRVRAALDARRTDLAPFWLRMRTPEDPQTGGLSGHALVIDAEDTFTAMLAHLLRTSGLTVTVRRYDGPGVREAALAHRGPVVLGPGPGDPGDTADPKMRFLRALAAELVAGHRHGLLGVCLGNELIAAELGLEIVRKDVPFQGAQERIDFFGREETVGFYNTFTARCDEAAETELAMHRVELSRDRATGDVHALRGPGFAGVQFHPESVLSRDGAALVAELLAAVLV
;
A
#
# COMPACT_ATOMS: atom_id res chain seq x y z
N MET A 1 -2.06 2.51 -6.50
CA MET A 1 -1.42 1.16 -6.56
C MET A 1 0.08 1.24 -6.37
N VAL A 2 0.96 1.20 -7.39
CA VAL A 2 2.42 1.04 -7.14
C VAL A 2 3.05 2.12 -6.26
N VAL A 3 2.54 3.35 -6.27
CA VAL A 3 3.01 4.42 -5.36
C VAL A 3 2.75 4.07 -3.90
N ASP A 4 1.56 3.56 -3.57
CA ASP A 4 1.27 3.09 -2.21
C ASP A 4 2.20 1.94 -1.83
N GLU A 5 2.45 1.00 -2.73
CA GLU A 5 3.28 -0.18 -2.42
C GLU A 5 4.73 0.17 -2.14
N GLU A 6 5.31 1.06 -2.95
CA GLU A 6 6.66 1.56 -2.70
C GLU A 6 6.68 2.50 -1.48
N LEU A 7 5.57 3.17 -1.18
CA LEU A 7 5.42 3.98 0.03
C LEU A 7 5.35 3.12 1.29
N LYS A 8 4.72 1.94 1.26
CA LYS A 8 4.79 0.95 2.36
C LYS A 8 6.25 0.60 2.66
N MET A 9 7.01 0.22 1.62
CA MET A 9 8.44 -0.09 1.76
C MET A 9 9.23 1.10 2.28
N MET A 10 9.00 2.30 1.74
CA MET A 10 9.64 3.52 2.22
C MET A 10 9.30 3.79 3.68
N CYS A 11 8.06 3.60 4.11
CA CYS A 11 7.66 3.78 5.51
C CYS A 11 8.26 2.74 6.46
N THR A 12 8.55 1.52 5.98
CA THR A 12 9.24 0.48 6.73
C THR A 12 10.70 0.86 7.00
N VAL A 13 11.39 1.44 6.01
CA VAL A 13 12.82 1.81 6.16
C VAL A 13 13.04 3.26 6.57
N GLY A 14 12.09 4.15 6.30
CA GLY A 14 12.11 5.58 6.55
C GLY A 14 11.43 5.90 7.88
N ASP A 15 12.16 5.75 8.97
CA ASP A 15 11.68 5.96 10.34
C ASP A 15 11.48 7.43 10.71
N MET A 16 12.01 8.36 9.90
CA MET A 16 11.95 9.81 10.14
C MET A 16 11.12 10.56 9.09
N GLY A 17 10.07 9.92 8.60
CA GLY A 17 9.10 10.48 7.66
C GLY A 17 9.47 10.29 6.20
N GLY A 18 8.58 10.73 5.32
CA GLY A 18 8.80 10.67 3.89
C GLY A 18 7.83 11.48 3.05
N THR A 19 8.12 11.60 1.77
CA THR A 19 7.42 12.46 0.82
C THR A 19 7.39 11.83 -0.57
N VAL A 20 6.28 12.08 -1.28
CA VAL A 20 6.00 11.66 -2.65
C VAL A 20 6.18 12.88 -3.55
N ILE A 21 7.05 12.77 -4.54
CA ILE A 21 7.37 13.82 -5.51
C ILE A 21 7.00 13.32 -6.91
N GLY A 22 6.22 14.10 -7.64
CA GLY A 22 5.76 13.76 -8.99
C GLY A 22 4.25 13.93 -9.15
N PRO A 23 3.63 13.27 -10.14
CA PRO A 23 4.28 12.35 -11.09
C PRO A 23 5.17 13.09 -12.11
N ARG A 24 6.07 12.35 -12.74
CA ARG A 24 6.90 12.81 -13.88
C ARG A 24 6.71 11.86 -15.06
N LEU A 25 7.02 12.35 -16.26
CA LEU A 25 7.14 11.51 -17.44
C LEU A 25 8.62 11.25 -17.75
N LYS A 26 9.00 9.98 -17.82
CA LYS A 26 10.33 9.49 -18.18
C LYS A 26 10.33 8.97 -19.60
N GLU A 27 10.88 9.74 -20.52
CA GLU A 27 11.02 9.35 -21.92
C GLU A 27 12.26 8.46 -22.11
N MET A 28 12.08 7.33 -22.78
CA MET A 28 13.14 6.38 -23.14
C MET A 28 13.17 6.18 -24.66
N ALA A 29 14.14 5.40 -25.15
CA ALA A 29 14.34 5.21 -26.60
C ALA A 29 13.13 4.58 -27.34
N HIS A 30 12.33 3.75 -26.66
CA HIS A 30 11.24 2.97 -27.27
C HIS A 30 9.88 3.11 -26.58
N LEU A 31 9.82 3.83 -25.45
CA LEU A 31 8.62 3.99 -24.64
C LEU A 31 8.79 5.18 -23.69
N ALA A 32 7.71 5.58 -23.02
CA ALA A 32 7.75 6.50 -21.90
C ALA A 32 7.05 5.87 -20.68
N HIS A 33 7.51 6.21 -19.49
CA HIS A 33 6.93 5.78 -18.22
C HIS A 33 6.46 6.97 -17.40
N THR A 34 5.35 6.85 -16.69
CA THR A 34 5.03 7.76 -15.59
C THR A 34 5.71 7.26 -14.33
N GLU A 35 6.38 8.13 -13.59
CA GLU A 35 7.12 7.77 -12.37
C GLU A 35 6.82 8.74 -11.22
N TYR A 36 6.95 8.23 -10.00
CA TYR A 36 7.01 9.03 -8.78
C TYR A 36 8.37 8.81 -8.13
N GLU A 37 8.84 9.82 -7.42
CA GLU A 37 10.03 9.77 -6.59
C GLU A 37 9.61 9.78 -5.12
N LEU A 38 10.04 8.77 -4.36
CA LEU A 38 9.83 8.70 -2.93
C LEU A 38 11.12 9.10 -2.22
N ARG A 39 11.02 10.02 -1.26
CA ARG A 39 12.15 10.39 -0.40
C ARG A 39 11.77 10.15 1.05
N GLY A 40 12.66 9.55 1.79
CA GLY A 40 12.52 9.36 3.24
C GLY A 40 13.84 9.57 3.93
N ARG A 41 13.79 9.66 5.25
CA ARG A 41 14.99 9.67 6.11
C ARG A 41 15.00 8.37 6.91
N SER A 42 16.15 7.70 6.89
CA SER A 42 16.35 6.42 7.57
C SER A 42 17.55 6.51 8.51
N SER A 43 17.41 5.94 9.70
CA SER A 43 18.53 5.66 10.62
C SER A 43 19.14 4.26 10.43
N LEU A 44 18.53 3.43 9.57
CA LEU A 44 18.88 2.02 9.41
C LEU A 44 20.23 1.84 8.72
N ASP A 45 20.81 0.66 8.94
CA ASP A 45 21.99 0.26 8.20
C ASP A 45 21.66 -0.02 6.73
N VAL A 46 22.58 0.32 5.82
CA VAL A 46 22.38 0.12 4.37
C VAL A 46 22.04 -1.32 3.98
N ARG A 47 22.58 -2.30 4.72
CA ARG A 47 22.30 -3.73 4.51
C ARG A 47 20.88 -4.08 4.93
N GLU A 48 20.36 -3.42 5.96
CA GLU A 48 18.98 -3.56 6.40
C GLU A 48 18.04 -2.89 5.41
N VAL A 49 18.34 -1.67 4.96
CA VAL A 49 17.56 -0.98 3.91
C VAL A 49 17.45 -1.86 2.67
N LEU A 50 18.56 -2.44 2.19
CA LEU A 50 18.55 -3.33 1.05
C LEU A 50 17.70 -4.59 1.31
N ARG A 51 17.83 -5.22 2.49
CA ARG A 51 17.05 -6.42 2.85
C ARG A 51 15.55 -6.14 2.91
N GLU A 52 15.13 -5.06 3.57
CA GLU A 52 13.72 -4.73 3.77
C GLU A 52 13.04 -4.20 2.50
N THR A 53 13.81 -3.73 1.51
CA THR A 53 13.30 -3.25 0.21
C THR A 53 13.40 -4.30 -0.90
N MET A 54 13.90 -5.50 -0.61
CA MET A 54 13.90 -6.60 -1.57
C MET A 54 12.54 -7.31 -1.57
N PHE A 55 11.78 -7.31 -2.67
CA PHE A 55 12.03 -6.63 -3.95
C PHE A 55 10.90 -5.65 -4.26
N ALA A 56 11.24 -4.61 -5.02
CA ALA A 56 10.32 -3.56 -5.44
C ALA A 56 9.00 -4.14 -5.99
N ALA A 57 7.89 -3.53 -5.59
CA ALA A 57 6.54 -4.01 -5.90
C ALA A 57 6.26 -3.88 -7.40
N THR A 58 6.95 -2.95 -8.07
CA THR A 58 6.90 -2.77 -9.53
C THR A 58 7.35 -3.98 -10.34
N VAL A 59 8.12 -4.89 -9.76
CA VAL A 59 8.66 -6.10 -10.44
C VAL A 59 8.24 -7.42 -9.78
N THR A 60 7.52 -7.34 -8.66
CA THR A 60 6.93 -8.50 -7.96
C THR A 60 5.40 -8.42 -7.99
N GLY A 61 4.82 -7.48 -7.27
CA GLY A 61 3.40 -7.24 -7.12
C GLY A 61 3.07 -6.81 -5.69
N SER A 62 1.79 -6.83 -5.33
CA SER A 62 1.34 -6.49 -3.98
C SER A 62 0.12 -7.32 -3.51
N PRO A 63 0.02 -7.62 -2.20
CA PRO A 63 1.06 -7.46 -1.18
C PRO A 63 2.28 -8.34 -1.49
N VAL A 64 3.50 -7.87 -1.22
CA VAL A 64 4.75 -8.50 -1.73
C VAL A 64 4.84 -9.99 -1.41
N GLN A 65 4.54 -10.39 -0.17
CA GLN A 65 4.55 -11.80 0.25
C GLN A 65 3.57 -12.65 -0.56
N ASN A 66 2.37 -12.12 -0.81
CA ASN A 66 1.37 -12.80 -1.64
C ASN A 66 1.78 -12.81 -3.12
N ALA A 67 2.36 -11.73 -3.62
CA ALA A 67 2.89 -11.65 -4.98
C ALA A 67 3.97 -12.71 -5.22
N CYS A 68 4.87 -12.93 -4.26
CA CYS A 68 5.87 -14.01 -4.34
C CYS A 68 5.20 -15.39 -4.45
N ARG A 69 4.15 -15.68 -3.68
CA ARG A 69 3.38 -16.94 -3.79
C ARG A 69 2.68 -17.09 -5.14
N VAL A 70 2.18 -15.99 -5.71
CA VAL A 70 1.57 -15.97 -7.05
C VAL A 70 2.63 -16.23 -8.12
N ILE A 71 3.79 -15.57 -8.02
CA ILE A 71 4.93 -15.76 -8.92
C ILE A 71 5.37 -17.23 -8.91
N GLU A 72 5.59 -17.81 -7.74
CA GLU A 72 5.99 -19.21 -7.59
C GLU A 72 4.98 -20.18 -8.22
N ARG A 73 3.69 -19.87 -8.14
CA ARG A 73 2.62 -20.69 -8.73
C ARG A 73 2.63 -20.67 -10.26
N TYR A 74 2.95 -19.53 -10.88
CA TYR A 74 2.79 -19.33 -12.32
C TYR A 74 4.10 -19.30 -13.12
N GLU A 75 5.25 -19.12 -12.47
CA GLU A 75 6.57 -19.17 -13.10
C GLU A 75 7.22 -20.55 -12.85
N PRO A 76 7.45 -21.39 -13.88
CA PRO A 76 7.93 -22.77 -13.70
C PRO A 76 9.41 -22.87 -13.31
N GLY A 77 10.14 -21.76 -13.22
CA GLY A 77 11.57 -21.74 -12.92
C GLY A 77 12.00 -20.48 -12.19
N GLY A 78 13.20 -20.51 -11.62
CA GLY A 78 13.74 -19.38 -10.88
C GLY A 78 13.98 -18.14 -11.74
N ARG A 79 13.88 -16.96 -11.12
CA ARG A 79 14.12 -15.67 -11.77
C ARG A 79 15.60 -15.36 -12.01
N GLY A 80 16.52 -16.06 -11.35
CA GLY A 80 17.94 -15.68 -11.36
C GLY A 80 18.09 -14.27 -10.80
N TYR A 81 18.71 -13.37 -11.57
CA TYR A 81 18.86 -11.97 -11.19
C TYR A 81 17.68 -11.06 -11.61
N TYR A 82 16.71 -11.56 -12.39
CA TYR A 82 15.57 -10.76 -12.81
C TYR A 82 14.75 -10.27 -11.62
N ALA A 83 14.38 -8.98 -11.63
CA ALA A 83 13.74 -8.27 -10.51
C ALA A 83 14.63 -8.10 -9.26
N GLY A 84 15.89 -8.54 -9.32
CA GLY A 84 16.88 -8.36 -8.27
C GLY A 84 17.40 -6.93 -8.15
N ALA A 85 18.37 -6.74 -7.26
CA ALA A 85 19.06 -5.47 -7.03
C ALA A 85 20.55 -5.61 -7.36
N LEU A 86 21.12 -4.63 -8.06
CA LEU A 86 22.57 -4.49 -8.22
C LEU A 86 23.05 -3.35 -7.31
N ALA A 87 23.54 -3.70 -6.12
CA ALA A 87 23.84 -2.71 -5.08
C ALA A 87 25.33 -2.33 -5.05
N LEU A 88 25.61 -1.04 -5.20
CA LEU A 88 26.90 -0.43 -4.85
C LEU A 88 26.80 0.17 -3.45
N ILE A 89 27.49 -0.45 -2.49
CA ILE A 89 27.53 -0.03 -1.09
C ILE A 89 28.87 0.65 -0.81
N GLY A 90 28.82 1.82 -0.18
CA GLY A 90 30.03 2.58 0.14
C GLY A 90 29.87 3.49 1.35
N ARG A 91 30.83 4.41 1.47
CA ARG A 91 30.78 5.54 2.41
C ARG A 91 31.21 6.82 1.69
N ASP A 92 30.61 7.94 2.06
CA ASP A 92 31.04 9.25 1.58
C ASP A 92 32.24 9.79 2.38
N GLY A 93 32.73 10.99 2.02
CA GLY A 93 33.87 11.62 2.69
C GLY A 93 33.63 12.00 4.15
N GLY A 94 32.36 12.05 4.60
CA GLY A 94 31.96 12.25 6.00
C GLY A 94 31.77 10.94 6.77
N GLY A 95 31.93 9.78 6.12
CA GLY A 95 31.74 8.46 6.70
C GLY A 95 30.29 7.97 6.71
N ALA A 96 29.34 8.72 6.14
CA ALA A 96 27.95 8.30 6.01
C ALA A 96 27.83 7.15 5.00
N GLN A 97 26.90 6.22 5.24
CA GLN A 97 26.70 5.07 4.35
C GLN A 97 26.04 5.51 3.04
N THR A 98 26.48 4.95 1.92
CA THR A 98 25.89 5.20 0.60
C THR A 98 25.41 3.90 -0.04
N LEU A 99 24.28 3.99 -0.76
CA LEU A 99 23.70 2.92 -1.56
C LEU A 99 23.23 3.48 -2.90
N ASP A 100 23.72 2.91 -3.99
CA ASP A 100 23.12 3.05 -5.31
C ASP A 100 22.73 1.65 -5.80
N SER A 101 21.44 1.44 -6.08
CA SER A 101 20.89 0.10 -6.29
C SER A 101 19.78 0.09 -7.35
N PRO A 102 20.13 0.07 -8.64
CA PRO A 102 19.15 -0.17 -9.70
C PRO A 102 18.49 -1.55 -9.59
N ILE A 103 17.23 -1.61 -10.04
CA ILE A 103 16.50 -2.86 -10.23
C ILE A 103 17.01 -3.54 -11.51
N LEU A 104 17.29 -4.84 -11.43
CA LEU A 104 17.72 -5.67 -12.55
C LEU A 104 16.55 -6.04 -13.46
N ILE A 105 16.14 -5.05 -14.25
CA ILE A 105 15.23 -5.15 -15.39
C ILE A 105 15.89 -4.50 -16.61
N ARG A 106 15.45 -4.90 -17.81
CA ARG A 106 16.10 -4.46 -19.07
C ARG A 106 17.59 -4.85 -19.06
N THR A 107 17.86 -6.06 -18.58
CA THR A 107 19.21 -6.61 -18.40
C THR A 107 19.31 -7.94 -19.15
N ALA A 108 20.49 -8.23 -19.70
CA ALA A 108 20.82 -9.52 -20.25
C ALA A 108 21.73 -10.27 -19.27
N ASP A 109 21.35 -11.49 -18.92
CA ASP A 109 22.16 -12.43 -18.16
C ASP A 109 22.86 -13.37 -19.16
N ILE A 110 24.18 -13.47 -19.08
CA ILE A 110 25.03 -14.20 -20.03
C ILE A 110 25.86 -15.20 -19.25
N ASP A 111 25.64 -16.49 -19.50
CA ASP A 111 26.40 -17.54 -18.85
C ASP A 111 27.77 -17.79 -19.50
N ALA A 112 28.60 -18.62 -18.86
CA ALA A 112 29.92 -18.96 -19.35
C ALA A 112 29.90 -19.73 -20.69
N GLY A 113 28.77 -20.33 -21.08
CA GLY A 113 28.57 -20.98 -22.36
C GLY A 113 28.14 -20.02 -23.48
N GLY A 114 27.91 -18.74 -23.17
CA GLY A 114 27.44 -17.72 -24.10
C GLY A 114 25.92 -17.73 -24.32
N SER A 115 25.16 -18.49 -23.53
CA SER A 115 23.70 -18.41 -23.56
C SER A 115 23.25 -17.10 -22.94
N LEU A 116 22.29 -16.43 -23.58
CA LEU A 116 21.80 -15.12 -23.19
C LEU A 116 20.31 -15.18 -22.82
N LYS A 117 19.97 -14.65 -21.64
CA LYS A 117 18.59 -14.54 -21.15
C LYS A 117 18.21 -13.08 -20.90
N VAL A 118 17.13 -12.61 -21.53
CA VAL A 118 16.50 -11.30 -21.25
C VAL A 118 15.10 -11.54 -20.70
N ALA A 119 14.97 -11.49 -19.39
CA ALA A 119 13.67 -11.61 -18.72
C ALA A 119 12.93 -10.27 -18.76
N VAL A 120 11.62 -10.32 -18.96
CA VAL A 120 10.74 -9.16 -19.05
C VAL A 120 9.34 -9.52 -18.57
N GLY A 121 8.66 -8.57 -17.96
CA GLY A 121 7.29 -8.70 -17.51
C GLY A 121 6.54 -7.37 -17.56
N ALA A 122 5.26 -7.45 -17.22
CA ALA A 122 4.35 -6.32 -17.12
C ALA A 122 3.53 -6.42 -15.83
N THR A 123 3.04 -5.27 -15.36
CA THR A 123 2.25 -5.21 -14.12
C THR A 123 0.82 -5.59 -14.44
N LEU A 124 0.42 -6.79 -14.08
CA LEU A 124 -0.94 -7.27 -14.29
C LEU A 124 -1.90 -6.63 -13.28
N VAL A 125 -2.95 -6.00 -13.78
CA VAL A 125 -4.03 -5.40 -12.98
C VAL A 125 -5.37 -5.97 -13.42
N ARG A 126 -6.43 -5.72 -12.65
CA ARG A 126 -7.77 -6.27 -12.92
C ARG A 126 -8.29 -5.96 -14.34
N HIS A 127 -7.90 -4.81 -14.89
CA HIS A 127 -8.32 -4.33 -16.19
C HIS A 127 -7.26 -4.54 -17.30
N SER A 128 -6.22 -5.33 -17.03
CA SER A 128 -5.20 -5.67 -18.03
C SER A 128 -5.83 -6.40 -19.22
N ASP A 129 -5.48 -5.96 -20.43
CA ASP A 129 -5.74 -6.70 -21.67
C ASP A 129 -4.54 -7.62 -21.94
N PRO A 130 -4.71 -8.97 -21.96
CA PRO A 130 -3.60 -9.90 -22.16
C PRO A 130 -2.74 -9.59 -23.40
N ARG A 131 -3.35 -9.11 -24.50
CA ARG A 131 -2.60 -8.77 -25.71
C ARG A 131 -1.79 -7.48 -25.54
N GLY A 132 -2.37 -6.48 -24.89
CA GLY A 132 -1.67 -5.25 -24.47
C GLY A 132 -0.45 -5.56 -23.60
N GLU A 133 -0.58 -6.45 -22.61
CA GLU A 133 0.54 -6.83 -21.73
C GLU A 133 1.67 -7.51 -22.51
N VAL A 134 1.34 -8.40 -23.46
CA VAL A 134 2.34 -9.00 -24.37
C VAL A 134 3.04 -7.91 -25.18
N ALA A 135 2.30 -6.98 -25.79
CA ALA A 135 2.88 -5.88 -26.54
C ALA A 135 3.81 -5.00 -25.68
N GLU A 136 3.44 -4.76 -24.41
CA GLU A 136 4.27 -4.04 -23.45
C GLU A 136 5.59 -4.76 -23.19
N THR A 137 5.58 -6.09 -23.00
CA THR A 137 6.84 -6.84 -22.82
C THR A 137 7.78 -6.71 -24.02
N HIS A 138 7.26 -6.71 -25.24
CA HIS A 138 8.06 -6.50 -26.46
C HIS A 138 8.65 -5.08 -26.53
N ALA A 139 7.89 -4.06 -26.14
CA ALA A 139 8.37 -2.68 -26.10
C ALA A 139 9.47 -2.50 -25.04
N LYS A 140 9.28 -3.11 -23.87
CA LYS A 140 10.25 -3.12 -22.77
C LYS A 140 11.56 -3.79 -23.17
N ALA A 141 11.51 -4.94 -23.83
CA ALA A 141 12.71 -5.67 -24.28
C ALA A 141 13.40 -5.03 -25.49
N ALA A 142 12.71 -4.18 -26.27
CA ALA A 142 13.21 -3.67 -27.55
C ALA A 142 14.58 -2.99 -27.48
N GLY A 143 14.83 -2.17 -26.45
CA GLY A 143 16.10 -1.46 -26.29
C GLY A 143 17.30 -2.41 -26.12
N VAL A 144 17.16 -3.41 -25.24
CA VAL A 144 18.20 -4.42 -24.97
C VAL A 144 18.44 -5.27 -26.20
N LEU A 145 17.36 -5.76 -26.83
CA LEU A 145 17.45 -6.59 -28.04
C LEU A 145 18.06 -5.83 -29.23
N THR A 146 17.82 -4.53 -29.33
CA THR A 146 18.46 -3.67 -30.33
C THR A 146 19.96 -3.52 -30.05
N ALA A 147 20.34 -3.26 -28.79
CA ALA A 147 21.74 -3.12 -28.39
C ALA A 147 22.56 -4.40 -28.63
N LEU A 148 21.93 -5.57 -28.48
CA LEU A 148 22.54 -6.88 -28.75
C LEU A 148 22.55 -7.25 -30.24
N GLY A 149 21.99 -6.43 -31.13
CA GLY A 149 21.89 -6.72 -32.56
C GLY A 149 20.86 -7.80 -32.93
N VAL A 150 20.03 -8.25 -31.98
CA VAL A 150 18.94 -9.21 -32.23
C VAL A 150 17.80 -8.57 -33.02
N ARG A 151 17.63 -7.25 -32.88
CA ARG A 151 16.64 -6.46 -33.62
C ARG A 151 17.31 -5.26 -34.29
N PRO A 152 16.85 -4.85 -35.49
CA PRO A 152 17.37 -3.64 -36.12
C PRO A 152 17.01 -2.41 -35.29
N ALA A 153 17.94 -1.45 -35.22
CA ALA A 153 17.65 -0.17 -34.63
C ALA A 153 16.59 0.57 -35.46
N PRO A 154 15.63 1.26 -34.82
CA PRO A 154 14.65 2.05 -35.54
C PRO A 154 15.36 3.14 -36.35
N VAL A 155 15.01 3.26 -37.63
CA VAL A 155 15.51 4.33 -38.50
C VAL A 155 15.05 5.65 -37.92
N ARG A 156 16.01 6.44 -37.40
CA ARG A 156 15.73 7.78 -36.88
C ARG A 156 15.95 8.76 -38.03
N PRO A 157 14.91 9.48 -38.48
CA PRO A 157 15.13 10.58 -39.42
C PRO A 157 16.07 11.60 -38.77
N GLU A 158 17.07 12.04 -39.54
CA GLU A 158 17.90 13.19 -39.19
C GLU A 158 16.95 14.38 -39.00
N ALA A 159 16.92 14.92 -37.78
CA ALA A 159 16.08 16.05 -37.45
C ALA A 159 16.99 17.27 -37.27
N ASP A 160 16.72 18.34 -38.02
CA ASP A 160 17.31 19.65 -37.75
C ASP A 160 16.69 20.22 -36.46
N GLY A 161 17.43 20.11 -35.36
CA GLY A 161 17.09 20.74 -34.08
C GLY A 161 16.63 19.78 -32.96
N PRO A 162 16.49 20.32 -31.73
CA PRO A 162 16.05 19.54 -30.58
C PRO A 162 14.61 19.08 -30.78
N ARG A 163 14.37 17.77 -30.65
CA ARG A 163 13.03 17.19 -30.74
C ARG A 163 12.16 17.69 -29.57
N PRO A 164 10.88 18.00 -29.82
CA PRO A 164 9.96 18.34 -28.75
C PRO A 164 9.87 17.19 -27.76
N ARG A 165 9.98 17.49 -26.46
CA ARG A 165 9.80 16.50 -25.39
C ARG A 165 8.32 16.35 -25.10
N LEU A 166 7.86 15.14 -24.84
CA LEU A 166 6.47 14.91 -24.43
C LEU A 166 6.14 15.67 -23.14
N THR A 167 7.12 15.88 -22.27
CA THR A 167 6.97 16.68 -21.03
C THR A 167 6.59 18.15 -21.28
N ASP A 168 6.89 18.70 -22.45
CA ASP A 168 6.63 20.10 -22.76
C ASP A 168 5.18 20.31 -23.25
N ASP A 169 4.53 19.24 -23.70
CA ASP A 169 3.14 19.24 -24.16
C ASP A 169 2.19 19.65 -23.01
N PRO A 170 1.40 20.73 -23.15
CA PRO A 170 0.46 21.16 -22.12
C PRO A 170 -0.55 20.08 -21.70
N ARG A 171 -0.93 19.17 -22.59
CA ARG A 171 -1.87 18.08 -22.31
C ARG A 171 -1.24 17.04 -21.41
N VAL A 172 0.04 16.74 -21.62
CA VAL A 172 0.82 15.83 -20.76
C VAL A 172 0.98 16.45 -19.37
N ARG A 173 1.35 17.73 -19.30
CA ARG A 173 1.45 18.45 -18.01
C ARG A 173 0.12 18.47 -17.27
N ALA A 174 -0.97 18.84 -17.93
CA ALA A 174 -2.30 18.83 -17.33
C ALA A 174 -2.71 17.44 -16.82
N ALA A 175 -2.39 16.37 -17.55
CA ALA A 175 -2.66 15.01 -17.12
C ALA A 175 -1.83 14.58 -15.90
N LEU A 176 -0.56 15.02 -15.82
CA LEU A 176 0.30 14.78 -14.66
C LEU A 176 -0.14 15.60 -13.44
N ASP A 177 -0.51 16.86 -13.64
CA ASP A 177 -1.00 17.74 -12.56
C ASP A 177 -2.32 17.22 -11.98
N ALA A 178 -3.26 16.79 -12.83
CA ALA A 178 -4.52 16.19 -12.39
C ALA A 178 -4.28 14.94 -11.51
N ARG A 179 -3.31 14.09 -11.87
CA ARG A 179 -2.92 12.92 -11.07
C ARG A 179 -2.37 13.28 -9.69
N ARG A 180 -1.80 14.48 -9.53
CA ARG A 180 -1.23 14.95 -8.26
C ARG A 180 -2.28 15.61 -7.35
N THR A 181 -3.25 16.31 -7.93
CA THR A 181 -4.28 17.06 -7.19
C THR A 181 -5.05 16.19 -6.22
N ASP A 182 -5.29 14.93 -6.58
CA ASP A 182 -6.10 14.02 -5.79
C ASP A 182 -5.28 13.17 -4.79
N LEU A 183 -3.97 13.42 -4.67
CA LEU A 183 -3.14 12.73 -3.69
C LEU A 183 -3.28 13.34 -2.30
N ALA A 184 -3.15 12.48 -1.28
CA ALA A 184 -3.12 12.85 0.12
C ALA A 184 -2.03 13.92 0.40
N PRO A 185 -2.40 15.14 0.83
CA PRO A 185 -1.45 16.20 1.15
C PRO A 185 -0.42 15.78 2.21
N PHE A 186 -0.81 14.86 3.10
CA PHE A 186 0.07 14.26 4.11
C PHE A 186 1.38 13.74 3.51
N TRP A 187 1.31 13.03 2.38
CA TRP A 187 2.47 12.43 1.73
C TRP A 187 3.17 13.38 0.76
N LEU A 188 2.62 14.56 0.45
CA LEU A 188 3.22 15.53 -0.48
C LEU A 188 4.24 16.46 0.19
N ARG A 189 4.40 16.38 1.51
CA ARG A 189 5.36 17.17 2.28
C ARG A 189 6.21 16.25 3.13
N MET A 190 7.53 16.50 3.16
CA MET A 190 8.41 15.85 4.12
C MET A 190 8.03 16.35 5.50
N ARG A 191 7.54 15.45 6.35
CA ARG A 191 7.27 15.77 7.75
C ARG A 191 8.48 15.50 8.62
N THR A 192 8.65 16.30 9.65
CA THR A 192 9.70 16.12 10.66
C THR A 192 9.09 16.00 12.05
N PRO A 193 9.82 15.46 13.05
CA PRO A 193 9.32 15.35 14.42
C PRO A 193 8.90 16.69 15.05
N GLU A 194 9.40 17.81 14.51
CA GLU A 194 9.07 19.17 14.94
C GLU A 194 7.74 19.71 14.38
N ASP A 195 7.12 19.01 13.42
CA ASP A 195 5.85 19.45 12.85
C ASP A 195 4.71 19.37 13.87
N PRO A 196 3.73 20.30 13.80
CA PRO A 196 2.56 20.26 14.66
C PRO A 196 1.83 18.91 14.57
N GLN A 197 1.56 18.31 15.73
CA GLN A 197 0.77 17.11 15.84
C GLN A 197 -0.70 17.42 15.51
N THR A 198 -1.27 16.62 14.62
CA THR A 198 -2.68 16.66 14.25
C THR A 198 -3.40 15.59 15.05
N GLY A 199 -3.85 15.90 16.27
CA GLY A 199 -4.70 14.95 17.00
C GLY A 199 -4.79 15.10 18.51
N GLY A 200 -3.85 15.78 19.17
CA GLY A 200 -3.89 15.94 20.64
C GLY A 200 -3.93 14.63 21.43
N LEU A 201 -3.69 13.48 20.77
CA LEU A 201 -3.68 12.18 21.40
C LEU A 201 -2.34 11.98 22.10
N SER A 202 -2.31 11.10 23.10
CA SER A 202 -1.09 10.71 23.78
C SER A 202 -1.17 9.25 24.21
N GLY A 203 -0.03 8.61 24.43
CA GLY A 203 0.07 7.22 24.85
C GLY A 203 0.72 6.32 23.80
N HIS A 204 0.39 5.03 23.85
CA HIS A 204 1.02 4.00 23.02
C HIS A 204 -0.04 3.19 22.28
N ALA A 205 0.08 3.13 20.95
CA ALA A 205 -0.74 2.33 20.08
C ALA A 205 -0.02 1.03 19.70
N LEU A 206 -0.75 -0.08 19.75
CA LEU A 206 -0.30 -1.37 19.27
C LEU A 206 -1.01 -1.71 17.96
N VAL A 207 -0.27 -1.80 16.87
CA VAL A 207 -0.79 -2.17 15.55
C VAL A 207 -0.49 -3.64 15.29
N ILE A 208 -1.52 -4.41 14.95
CA ILE A 208 -1.41 -5.83 14.55
C ILE A 208 -1.35 -5.90 13.03
N ASP A 209 -0.21 -6.33 12.49
CA ASP A 209 0.02 -6.50 11.06
C ASP A 209 -0.46 -7.87 10.58
N ALA A 210 -1.44 -7.88 9.68
CA ALA A 210 -2.04 -9.09 9.11
C ALA A 210 -1.44 -9.48 7.75
N GLU A 211 -0.13 -9.25 7.58
CA GLU A 211 0.67 -9.43 6.35
C GLU A 211 0.44 -8.35 5.28
N ASP A 212 0.16 -7.10 5.69
CA ASP A 212 0.15 -5.96 4.79
C ASP A 212 0.85 -4.75 5.43
N THR A 213 1.99 -4.39 4.84
CA THR A 213 2.86 -3.31 5.30
C THR A 213 2.26 -1.91 5.14
N PHE A 214 1.00 -1.79 4.71
CA PHE A 214 0.19 -0.60 4.99
C PHE A 214 0.21 -0.22 6.48
N THR A 215 0.40 -1.19 7.39
CA THR A 215 0.64 -0.91 8.82
C THR A 215 1.83 0.02 9.08
N ALA A 216 2.88 -0.02 8.25
CA ALA A 216 4.00 0.91 8.35
C ALA A 216 3.57 2.35 8.03
N MET A 217 2.78 2.55 6.97
CA MET A 217 2.21 3.84 6.62
C MET A 217 1.24 4.34 7.70
N LEU A 218 0.37 3.46 8.19
CA LEU A 218 -0.56 3.76 9.28
C LEU A 218 0.17 4.18 10.56
N ALA A 219 1.31 3.55 10.89
CA ALA A 219 2.13 3.95 12.02
C ALA A 219 2.65 5.39 11.90
N HIS A 220 2.96 5.88 10.68
CA HIS A 220 3.32 7.29 10.48
C HIS A 220 2.14 8.22 10.78
N LEU A 221 0.94 7.91 10.28
CA LEU A 221 -0.27 8.70 10.58
C LEU A 221 -0.54 8.76 12.09
N LEU A 222 -0.49 7.61 12.77
CA LEU A 222 -0.71 7.51 14.22
C LEU A 222 0.31 8.32 15.02
N ARG A 223 1.59 8.29 14.62
CA ARG A 223 2.64 9.11 15.27
C ARG A 223 2.37 10.60 15.14
N THR A 224 1.86 11.05 13.99
CA THR A 224 1.49 12.47 13.82
C THR A 224 0.28 12.88 14.65
N SER A 225 -0.51 11.93 15.14
CA SER A 225 -1.61 12.19 16.09
C SER A 225 -1.12 12.36 17.53
N GLY A 226 0.15 12.06 17.82
CA GLY A 226 0.78 12.15 19.14
C GLY A 226 1.04 10.81 19.83
N LEU A 227 0.74 9.70 19.17
CA LEU A 227 0.92 8.35 19.72
C LEU A 227 2.34 7.84 19.49
N THR A 228 2.89 7.15 20.48
CA THR A 228 3.97 6.18 20.22
C THR A 228 3.38 4.93 19.61
N VAL A 229 4.07 4.27 18.67
CA VAL A 229 3.48 3.16 17.91
C VAL A 229 4.42 1.98 17.84
N THR A 230 3.92 0.80 18.20
CA THR A 230 4.57 -0.49 17.94
C THR A 230 3.73 -1.28 16.95
N VAL A 231 4.36 -1.76 15.88
CA VAL A 231 3.74 -2.70 14.93
C VAL A 231 4.24 -4.10 15.24
N ARG A 232 3.33 -5.07 15.33
CA ARG A 232 3.65 -6.50 15.51
C ARG A 232 2.89 -7.34 14.49
N ARG A 233 3.58 -8.24 13.80
CA ARG A 233 2.94 -9.23 12.92
C ARG A 233 2.02 -10.15 13.71
N TYR A 234 0.90 -10.57 13.13
CA TYR A 234 -0.09 -11.45 13.76
C TYR A 234 0.50 -12.79 14.24
N ASP A 235 1.48 -13.32 13.50
CA ASP A 235 2.18 -14.59 13.76
C ASP A 235 3.37 -14.45 14.71
N GLY A 236 3.63 -13.24 15.21
CA GLY A 236 4.70 -12.98 16.16
C GLY A 236 4.46 -13.65 17.51
N PRO A 237 5.53 -14.08 18.21
CA PRO A 237 5.41 -14.77 19.50
C PRO A 237 4.76 -13.86 20.55
N GLY A 238 3.69 -14.31 21.21
CA GLY A 238 3.04 -13.57 22.30
C GLY A 238 2.23 -12.34 21.84
N VAL A 239 1.82 -12.29 20.56
CA VAL A 239 1.07 -11.15 20.00
C VAL A 239 -0.32 -11.03 20.58
N ARG A 240 -1.02 -12.16 20.72
CA ARG A 240 -2.38 -12.18 21.30
C ARG A 240 -2.37 -11.68 22.74
N GLU A 241 -1.47 -12.20 23.57
CA GLU A 241 -1.33 -11.81 24.98
C GLU A 241 -1.00 -10.33 25.10
N ALA A 242 -0.09 -9.81 24.27
CA ALA A 242 0.24 -8.39 24.27
C ALA A 242 -0.94 -7.51 23.83
N ALA A 243 -1.70 -7.93 22.82
CA ALA A 243 -2.87 -7.19 22.35
C ALA A 243 -3.94 -7.10 23.43
N LEU A 244 -4.26 -8.22 24.09
CA LEU A 244 -5.28 -8.27 25.14
C LEU A 244 -4.84 -7.57 26.43
N ALA A 245 -3.54 -7.51 26.73
CA ALA A 245 -3.01 -6.82 27.91
C ALA A 245 -2.67 -5.34 27.66
N HIS A 246 -2.79 -4.86 26.42
CA HIS A 246 -2.35 -3.52 26.04
C HIS A 246 -3.18 -2.44 26.73
N ARG A 247 -2.52 -1.42 27.31
CA ARG A 247 -3.17 -0.29 28.00
C ARG A 247 -3.19 0.97 27.13
N GLY A 248 -3.67 0.82 25.90
CA GLY A 248 -3.79 1.88 24.90
C GLY A 248 -4.55 1.38 23.67
N PRO A 249 -4.66 2.21 22.61
CA PRO A 249 -5.38 1.82 21.41
C PRO A 249 -4.73 0.59 20.76
N VAL A 250 -5.57 -0.38 20.40
CA VAL A 250 -5.19 -1.51 19.56
C VAL A 250 -5.74 -1.28 18.17
N VAL A 251 -4.89 -1.42 17.16
CA VAL A 251 -5.27 -1.30 15.75
C VAL A 251 -5.14 -2.66 15.09
N LEU A 252 -6.27 -3.22 14.63
CA LEU A 252 -6.29 -4.38 13.76
C LEU A 252 -6.01 -3.89 12.33
N GLY A 253 -4.80 -4.18 11.85
CA GLY A 253 -4.33 -3.71 10.56
C GLY A 253 -4.94 -4.46 9.37
N PRO A 254 -4.68 -3.96 8.15
CA PRO A 254 -5.09 -4.61 6.92
C PRO A 254 -4.31 -5.91 6.67
N GLY A 255 -4.83 -6.75 5.76
CA GLY A 255 -4.19 -7.98 5.36
C GLY A 255 -4.90 -8.67 4.20
N PRO A 256 -4.22 -9.52 3.42
CA PRO A 256 -4.86 -10.34 2.40
C PRO A 256 -5.63 -11.50 3.05
N GLY A 257 -6.70 -11.96 2.39
CA GLY A 257 -7.42 -13.17 2.78
C GLY A 257 -8.93 -13.04 2.55
N ASP A 258 -9.64 -14.12 2.81
CA ASP A 258 -11.09 -14.13 2.91
C ASP A 258 -11.45 -14.25 4.40
N PRO A 259 -12.07 -13.23 5.02
CA PRO A 259 -12.48 -13.30 6.43
C PRO A 259 -13.43 -14.48 6.73
N GLY A 260 -14.13 -14.99 5.72
CA GLY A 260 -14.99 -16.17 5.81
C GLY A 260 -14.25 -17.51 5.83
N ASP A 261 -12.97 -17.57 5.45
CA ASP A 261 -12.22 -18.81 5.36
C ASP A 261 -11.77 -19.33 6.74
N THR A 262 -12.54 -20.26 7.29
CA THR A 262 -12.22 -20.90 8.58
C THR A 262 -11.05 -21.89 8.50
N ALA A 263 -10.62 -22.31 7.31
CA ALA A 263 -9.50 -23.22 7.13
C ALA A 263 -8.15 -22.49 7.17
N ASP A 264 -8.12 -21.19 6.85
CA ASP A 264 -6.93 -20.36 6.97
C ASP A 264 -6.53 -20.12 8.46
N PRO A 265 -5.33 -20.55 8.90
CA PRO A 265 -4.84 -20.31 10.25
C PRO A 265 -4.78 -18.82 10.65
N LYS A 266 -4.43 -17.93 9.71
CA LYS A 266 -4.39 -16.48 9.94
C LYS A 266 -5.78 -15.95 10.22
N MET A 267 -6.77 -16.32 9.41
CA MET A 267 -8.15 -15.89 9.60
C MET A 267 -8.73 -16.38 10.92
N ARG A 268 -8.48 -17.65 11.31
CA ARG A 268 -8.89 -18.15 12.63
C ARG A 268 -8.29 -17.35 13.78
N PHE A 269 -6.99 -17.06 13.72
CA PHE A 269 -6.31 -16.28 14.75
C PHE A 269 -6.88 -14.87 14.85
N LEU A 270 -7.00 -14.16 13.72
CA LEU A 270 -7.44 -12.77 13.70
C LEU A 270 -8.92 -12.62 14.09
N ARG A 271 -9.79 -13.55 13.68
CA ARG A 271 -11.20 -13.56 14.12
C ARG A 271 -11.33 -13.77 15.62
N ALA A 272 -10.60 -14.73 16.19
CA ALA A 272 -10.60 -14.94 17.63
C ALA A 272 -10.11 -13.71 18.38
N LEU A 273 -9.01 -13.10 17.93
CA LEU A 273 -8.48 -11.88 18.54
C LEU A 273 -9.46 -10.70 18.43
N ALA A 274 -10.08 -10.51 17.27
CA ALA A 274 -11.07 -9.44 17.06
C ALA A 274 -12.27 -9.59 18.00
N ALA A 275 -12.82 -10.81 18.12
CA ALA A 275 -13.93 -11.09 19.03
C ALA A 275 -13.59 -10.75 20.49
N GLU A 276 -12.41 -11.15 20.96
CA GLU A 276 -11.95 -10.86 22.31
C GLU A 276 -11.74 -9.36 22.56
N LEU A 277 -11.19 -8.63 21.57
CA LEU A 277 -10.97 -7.19 21.67
C LEU A 277 -12.29 -6.41 21.64
N VAL A 278 -13.23 -6.77 20.77
CA VAL A 278 -14.57 -6.14 20.70
C VAL A 278 -15.31 -6.34 22.03
N ALA A 279 -15.25 -7.53 22.62
CA ALA A 279 -15.90 -7.82 23.89
C ALA A 279 -15.20 -7.15 25.10
N GLY A 280 -13.86 -7.17 25.13
CA GLY A 280 -13.08 -6.97 26.35
C GLY A 280 -12.18 -5.74 26.39
N HIS A 281 -11.78 -5.18 25.24
CA HIS A 281 -10.85 -4.07 25.23
C HIS A 281 -11.54 -2.76 25.64
N ARG A 282 -10.87 -1.97 26.47
CA ARG A 282 -11.42 -0.72 27.02
C ARG A 282 -10.59 0.51 26.67
N HIS A 283 -9.52 0.32 25.92
CA HIS A 283 -8.57 1.39 25.59
C HIS A 283 -8.63 1.78 24.11
N GLY A 284 -9.77 1.55 23.47
CA GLY A 284 -10.00 1.86 22.06
C GLY A 284 -9.51 0.77 21.10
N LEU A 285 -10.39 0.35 20.20
CA LEU A 285 -10.10 -0.57 19.10
C LEU A 285 -10.36 0.11 17.76
N LEU A 286 -9.42 0.02 16.83
CA LEU A 286 -9.59 0.49 15.45
C LEU A 286 -9.33 -0.66 14.48
N GLY A 287 -10.27 -0.92 13.56
CA GLY A 287 -10.08 -1.85 12.45
C GLY A 287 -9.84 -1.14 11.12
N VAL A 288 -8.86 -1.58 10.34
CA VAL A 288 -8.60 -1.06 8.98
C VAL A 288 -8.68 -2.19 7.96
N CYS A 289 -9.49 -2.00 6.91
CA CYS A 289 -9.74 -2.98 5.84
C CYS A 289 -10.12 -4.36 6.42
N LEU A 290 -9.25 -5.37 6.35
CA LEU A 290 -9.46 -6.67 7.02
C LEU A 290 -9.82 -6.51 8.51
N GLY A 291 -9.15 -5.62 9.25
CA GLY A 291 -9.50 -5.36 10.64
C GLY A 291 -10.93 -4.85 10.84
N ASN A 292 -11.43 -4.04 9.91
CA ASN A 292 -12.83 -3.59 9.91
C ASN A 292 -13.79 -4.72 9.57
N GLU A 293 -13.45 -5.54 8.56
CA GLU A 293 -14.25 -6.73 8.18
C GLU A 293 -14.39 -7.70 9.36
N LEU A 294 -13.34 -7.90 10.14
CA LEU A 294 -13.37 -8.76 11.33
C LEU A 294 -14.26 -8.19 12.45
N ILE A 295 -14.19 -6.88 12.69
CA ILE A 295 -15.09 -6.21 13.66
C ILE A 295 -16.54 -6.29 13.17
N ALA A 296 -16.79 -6.01 11.89
CA ALA A 296 -18.12 -6.09 11.30
C ALA A 296 -18.72 -7.51 11.40
N ALA A 297 -17.91 -8.54 11.13
CA ALA A 297 -18.32 -9.92 11.27
C ALA A 297 -18.69 -10.29 12.71
N GLU A 298 -17.96 -9.76 13.71
CA GLU A 298 -18.29 -9.95 15.13
C GLU A 298 -19.60 -9.26 15.52
N LEU A 299 -19.94 -8.14 14.87
CA LEU A 299 -21.22 -7.46 15.02
C LEU A 299 -22.37 -8.15 14.28
N GLY A 300 -22.12 -9.31 13.65
CA GLY A 300 -23.13 -10.10 12.95
C GLY A 300 -23.38 -9.66 11.50
N LEU A 301 -22.59 -8.74 10.96
CA LEU A 301 -22.71 -8.35 9.55
C LEU A 301 -22.15 -9.42 8.62
N GLU A 302 -22.82 -9.63 7.48
CA GLU A 302 -22.37 -10.56 6.46
C GLU A 302 -21.15 -10.00 5.73
N ILE A 303 -20.09 -10.80 5.63
CA ILE A 303 -18.94 -10.48 4.77
C ILE A 303 -19.15 -11.08 3.40
N VAL A 304 -19.23 -10.22 2.40
CA VAL A 304 -19.53 -10.59 1.01
C VAL A 304 -18.36 -10.25 0.11
N ARG A 305 -18.19 -11.03 -0.95
CA ARG A 305 -17.29 -10.69 -2.05
C ARG A 305 -17.97 -9.66 -2.96
N LYS A 306 -17.30 -8.55 -3.26
CA LYS A 306 -17.80 -7.53 -4.20
C LYS A 306 -17.82 -8.09 -5.63
N ASP A 307 -18.87 -7.76 -6.39
CA ASP A 307 -18.92 -8.02 -7.84
C ASP A 307 -17.80 -7.28 -8.58
N VAL A 308 -17.52 -6.06 -8.11
CA VAL A 308 -16.45 -5.19 -8.60
C VAL A 308 -15.50 -4.90 -7.45
N PRO A 309 -14.40 -5.66 -7.32
CA PRO A 309 -13.35 -5.38 -6.34
C PRO A 309 -12.72 -4.01 -6.57
N PHE A 310 -12.44 -3.30 -5.49
CA PHE A 310 -11.76 -2.01 -5.50
C PHE A 310 -10.30 -2.23 -5.12
N GLN A 311 -9.43 -2.39 -6.12
CA GLN A 311 -8.00 -2.60 -5.93
C GLN A 311 -7.24 -1.33 -6.36
N GLY A 312 -6.97 -0.45 -5.39
CA GLY A 312 -6.38 0.86 -5.63
C GLY A 312 -7.31 1.85 -6.32
N ALA A 313 -8.58 1.86 -5.90
CA ALA A 313 -9.60 2.80 -6.36
C ALA A 313 -9.72 3.97 -5.37
N GLN A 314 -9.92 5.18 -5.88
CA GLN A 314 -10.23 6.34 -5.07
C GLN A 314 -11.71 6.67 -5.27
N GLU A 315 -12.46 6.71 -4.18
CA GLU A 315 -13.90 6.88 -4.20
C GLU A 315 -14.32 8.02 -3.27
N ARG A 316 -15.47 8.63 -3.60
CA ARG A 316 -16.14 9.59 -2.72
C ARG A 316 -17.26 8.89 -1.98
N ILE A 317 -17.26 8.99 -0.65
CA ILE A 317 -18.20 8.31 0.22
C ILE A 317 -18.91 9.30 1.16
N ASP A 318 -20.10 8.94 1.61
CA ASP A 318 -20.67 9.56 2.81
C ASP A 318 -20.06 8.90 4.05
N PHE A 319 -19.25 9.65 4.79
CA PHE A 319 -18.61 9.25 6.04
C PHE A 319 -19.31 9.94 7.20
N PHE A 320 -20.33 9.27 7.75
CA PHE A 320 -21.16 9.77 8.86
C PHE A 320 -21.78 11.15 8.58
N GLY A 321 -22.35 11.33 7.38
CA GLY A 321 -22.99 12.58 6.96
C GLY A 321 -22.04 13.61 6.33
N ARG A 322 -20.76 13.29 6.15
CA ARG A 322 -19.75 14.15 5.50
C ARG A 322 -19.17 13.46 4.27
N GLU A 323 -19.09 14.16 3.14
CA GLU A 323 -18.41 13.62 1.96
C GLU A 323 -16.90 13.55 2.19
N GLU A 324 -16.31 12.38 1.94
CA GLU A 324 -14.87 12.12 2.07
C GLU A 324 -14.31 11.43 0.82
N THR A 325 -13.07 11.74 0.44
CA THR A 325 -12.36 11.08 -0.67
C THR A 325 -11.31 10.11 -0.14
N VAL A 326 -11.53 8.81 -0.35
CA VAL A 326 -10.76 7.74 0.31
C VAL A 326 -10.29 6.66 -0.67
N GLY A 327 -9.19 5.98 -0.33
CA GLY A 327 -8.59 4.90 -1.10
C GLY A 327 -9.03 3.49 -0.66
N PHE A 328 -9.51 2.68 -1.59
CA PHE A 328 -9.94 1.29 -1.35
C PHE A 328 -8.98 0.26 -1.98
N TYR A 329 -8.74 -0.82 -1.24
CA TYR A 329 -7.88 -1.97 -1.62
C TYR A 329 -8.50 -3.31 -1.19
N ASN A 330 -9.81 -3.47 -1.39
CA ASN A 330 -10.58 -4.60 -0.88
C ASN A 330 -11.33 -5.38 -1.97
N THR A 331 -11.42 -6.70 -1.74
CA THR A 331 -12.24 -7.63 -2.54
C THR A 331 -13.50 -8.03 -1.79
N PHE A 332 -13.40 -8.12 -0.47
CA PHE A 332 -14.51 -8.40 0.43
C PHE A 332 -14.96 -7.11 1.12
N THR A 333 -16.18 -7.10 1.62
CA THR A 333 -16.69 -6.02 2.45
C THR A 333 -17.85 -6.52 3.30
N ALA A 334 -18.11 -5.85 4.41
CA ALA A 334 -19.34 -6.10 5.16
C ALA A 334 -20.54 -5.49 4.42
N ARG A 335 -21.66 -6.19 4.41
CA ARG A 335 -22.92 -5.68 3.86
C ARG A 335 -23.95 -5.51 4.97
N CYS A 336 -24.66 -4.39 4.93
CA CYS A 336 -25.69 -4.05 5.89
C CYS A 336 -26.94 -3.55 5.17
N ASP A 337 -28.07 -4.16 5.50
CA ASP A 337 -29.40 -3.69 5.08
C ASP A 337 -30.01 -2.74 6.14
N GLU A 338 -31.18 -2.18 5.84
CA GLU A 338 -31.85 -1.23 6.74
C GLU A 338 -32.29 -1.85 8.07
N ALA A 339 -32.59 -3.16 8.09
CA ALA A 339 -33.01 -3.85 9.30
C ALA A 339 -31.83 -4.04 10.25
N ALA A 340 -30.70 -4.54 9.74
CA ALA A 340 -29.47 -4.68 10.49
C ALA A 340 -28.92 -3.32 10.96
N GLU A 341 -29.00 -2.27 10.13
CA GLU A 341 -28.61 -0.91 10.50
C GLU A 341 -29.45 -0.40 11.69
N THR A 342 -30.76 -0.65 11.66
CA THR A 342 -31.68 -0.27 12.74
C THR A 342 -31.38 -1.02 14.04
N GLU A 343 -31.11 -2.33 13.97
CA GLU A 343 -30.74 -3.15 15.12
C GLU A 343 -29.42 -2.68 15.74
N LEU A 344 -28.38 -2.48 14.92
CA LEU A 344 -27.07 -1.99 15.35
C LEU A 344 -27.17 -0.60 16.00
N ALA A 345 -28.02 0.28 15.48
CA ALA A 345 -28.27 1.59 16.08
C ALA A 345 -28.85 1.48 17.50
N MET A 346 -29.70 0.48 17.80
CA MET A 346 -30.19 0.23 19.17
C MET A 346 -29.05 -0.14 20.13
N HIS A 347 -27.99 -0.75 19.60
CA HIS A 347 -26.76 -1.06 20.33
C HIS A 347 -25.71 0.06 20.29
N ARG A 348 -26.09 1.26 19.84
CA ARG A 348 -25.23 2.45 19.70
C ARG A 348 -24.08 2.23 18.70
N VAL A 349 -24.30 1.39 17.70
CA VAL A 349 -23.37 1.20 16.58
C VAL A 349 -23.90 2.00 15.40
N GLU A 350 -23.09 2.92 14.91
CA GLU A 350 -23.37 3.75 13.76
C GLU A 350 -22.56 3.24 12.55
N LEU A 351 -23.18 3.22 11.38
CA LEU A 351 -22.56 2.77 10.13
C LEU A 351 -22.53 3.89 9.09
N SER A 352 -21.45 3.92 8.33
CA SER A 352 -21.37 4.61 7.04
C SER A 352 -21.39 3.52 5.96
N ARG A 353 -22.34 3.60 5.04
CA ARG A 353 -22.53 2.60 3.97
C ARG A 353 -22.98 3.23 2.66
N ASP A 354 -22.73 2.53 1.56
CA ASP A 354 -23.36 2.83 0.30
C ASP A 354 -24.87 2.49 0.37
N ARG A 355 -25.73 3.45 0.05
CA ARG A 355 -27.19 3.28 0.12
C ARG A 355 -27.74 2.36 -0.97
N ALA A 356 -27.06 2.24 -2.11
CA ALA A 356 -27.47 1.41 -3.23
C ALA A 356 -26.99 -0.04 -3.09
N THR A 357 -25.75 -0.27 -2.64
CA THR A 357 -25.18 -1.62 -2.54
C THR A 357 -25.26 -2.22 -1.14
N GLY A 358 -25.40 -1.38 -0.10
CA GLY A 358 -25.32 -1.80 1.30
C GLY A 358 -23.88 -2.08 1.77
N ASP A 359 -22.87 -1.84 0.95
CA ASP A 359 -21.46 -2.02 1.32
C ASP A 359 -21.07 -1.04 2.43
N VAL A 360 -20.52 -1.56 3.52
CA VAL A 360 -20.13 -0.78 4.70
C VAL A 360 -18.75 -0.15 4.44
N HIS A 361 -18.69 1.18 4.51
CA HIS A 361 -17.46 1.94 4.39
C HIS A 361 -16.76 2.16 5.74
N ALA A 362 -17.55 2.36 6.80
CA ALA A 362 -17.04 2.53 8.16
C ALA A 362 -18.09 2.18 9.21
N LEU A 363 -17.63 1.89 10.42
CA LEU A 363 -18.47 1.64 11.59
C LEU A 363 -17.87 2.28 12.84
N ARG A 364 -18.69 2.70 13.79
CA ARG A 364 -18.25 3.14 15.12
C ARG A 364 -19.26 2.77 16.19
N GLY A 365 -18.76 2.36 17.36
CA GLY A 365 -19.57 1.97 18.50
C GLY A 365 -18.82 2.19 19.82
N PRO A 366 -19.36 1.74 20.95
CA PRO A 366 -18.73 1.92 22.25
C PRO A 366 -17.36 1.22 22.32
N GLY A 367 -16.27 2.00 22.33
CA GLY A 367 -14.90 1.50 22.47
C GLY A 367 -14.27 0.92 21.20
N PHE A 368 -14.95 0.96 20.06
CA PHE A 368 -14.40 0.51 18.78
C PHE A 368 -14.84 1.36 17.58
N ALA A 369 -14.00 1.38 16.55
CA ALA A 369 -14.31 1.93 15.25
C ALA A 369 -13.63 1.10 14.15
N GLY A 370 -14.10 1.24 12.92
CA GLY A 370 -13.54 0.53 11.77
C GLY A 370 -13.75 1.29 10.47
N VAL A 371 -12.81 1.15 9.54
CA VAL A 371 -12.89 1.68 8.17
C VAL A 371 -12.51 0.60 7.16
N GLN A 372 -13.30 0.47 6.10
CA GLN A 372 -13.05 -0.46 5.00
C GLN A 372 -11.96 0.05 4.05
N PHE A 373 -11.85 1.38 3.91
CA PHE A 373 -10.81 2.04 3.14
C PHE A 373 -9.48 2.12 3.92
N HIS A 374 -8.42 2.52 3.24
CA HIS A 374 -7.08 2.71 3.80
C HIS A 374 -6.82 4.20 4.04
N PRO A 375 -7.03 4.74 5.26
CA PRO A 375 -6.74 6.14 5.54
C PRO A 375 -5.27 6.50 5.31
N GLU A 376 -4.37 5.55 5.45
CA GLU A 376 -2.94 5.72 5.23
C GLU A 376 -2.54 5.85 3.75
N SER A 377 -3.39 5.44 2.80
CA SER A 377 -3.08 5.45 1.37
C SER A 377 -2.89 6.88 0.82
N VAL A 378 -2.03 7.03 -0.20
CA VAL A 378 -1.92 8.27 -0.99
C VAL A 378 -3.24 8.65 -1.68
N LEU A 379 -4.19 7.72 -1.80
CA LEU A 379 -5.51 7.95 -2.36
C LEU A 379 -6.51 8.50 -1.32
N SER A 380 -6.17 8.56 -0.04
CA SER A 380 -7.04 9.08 1.02
C SER A 380 -6.64 10.50 1.40
N ARG A 381 -7.44 11.49 0.99
CA ARG A 381 -7.05 12.91 1.09
C ARG A 381 -6.80 13.37 2.52
N ASP A 382 -7.75 13.10 3.42
CA ASP A 382 -7.72 13.58 4.81
C ASP A 382 -7.47 12.45 5.83
N GLY A 383 -6.82 11.38 5.40
CA GLY A 383 -6.67 10.15 6.17
C GLY A 383 -6.08 10.30 7.58
N ALA A 384 -5.09 11.19 7.76
CA ALA A 384 -4.52 11.47 9.08
C ALA A 384 -5.56 12.08 10.05
N ALA A 385 -6.41 12.99 9.56
CA ALA A 385 -7.46 13.59 10.35
C ALA A 385 -8.57 12.58 10.67
N LEU A 386 -8.94 11.73 9.69
CA LEU A 386 -9.92 10.67 9.88
C LEU A 386 -9.49 9.66 10.95
N VAL A 387 -8.23 9.22 10.94
CA VAL A 387 -7.70 8.30 11.97
C VAL A 387 -7.70 8.95 13.35
N ALA A 388 -7.31 10.22 13.45
CA ALA A 388 -7.32 10.95 14.73
C ALA A 388 -8.75 11.12 15.27
N GLU A 389 -9.72 11.44 14.40
CA GLU A 389 -11.15 11.56 14.75
C GLU A 389 -11.70 10.23 15.29
N LEU A 390 -11.46 9.13 14.56
CA LEU A 390 -11.92 7.80 14.96
C LEU A 390 -11.31 7.34 16.28
N LEU A 391 -10.01 7.59 16.49
CA LEU A 391 -9.34 7.22 17.73
C LEU A 391 -9.81 8.07 18.91
N ALA A 392 -9.97 9.38 18.73
CA ALA A 392 -10.49 10.25 19.78
C ALA A 392 -11.90 9.81 20.24
N ALA A 393 -12.72 9.30 19.32
CA ALA A 393 -14.06 8.81 19.64
C ALA A 393 -14.07 7.50 20.46
N VAL A 394 -13.02 6.67 20.39
CA VAL A 394 -12.96 5.35 21.06
C VAL A 394 -12.08 5.31 22.30
N LEU A 395 -11.35 6.39 22.59
CA LEU A 395 -10.47 6.52 23.76
C LEU A 395 -11.16 7.16 24.99
N VAL A 396 -12.49 7.33 24.93
CA VAL A 396 -13.31 8.00 25.95
C VAL A 396 -13.48 7.18 27.22
#